data_AF-A0A3D0Q879-F1
#
_entry.id   AF-A0A3D0Q879-F1
#
_cell.length_a   1.000
_cell.length_b   1.000
_cell.length_c   1.000
_cell.angle_alpha   90.00
_cell.angle_beta   90.00
_cell.angle_gamma   90.00
#
_symmetry.space_group_name_H-M   'P 1'
#
loop_
_entity.id
_entity.type
_entity.pdbx_description
1 polymer ?
#
loop_
_entity_poly.entity_id
_entity_poly.type
_entity_poly.pdbx_seq_one_letter_code
_entity_poly.pdbx_strand_id
1 'polypeptide(L)' 'SKLAERVGAEVFVCAKREVSRKVIDDARRAGLAVYVYTLNSVTNAAKMIEMGVDGILSDSADEIVHYVKKPGV' A
#
# COMPACT_ATOMS: atom_id res chain seq x y z
N SER A 1 8.18 -4.68 12.70
CA SER A 1 9.13 -3.76 13.37
C SER A 1 8.83 -3.79 14.86
N LYS A 2 9.82 -3.63 15.74
CA LYS A 2 9.58 -3.63 17.20
C LYS A 2 8.55 -2.58 17.65
N LEU A 3 8.36 -1.50 16.88
CA LEU A 3 7.34 -0.50 17.17
C LEU A 3 5.92 -1.03 16.88
N ALA A 4 5.73 -1.69 15.73
CA ALA A 4 4.43 -2.25 15.34
C ALA A 4 3.96 -3.36 16.29
N GLU A 5 4.87 -4.25 16.71
CA GLU A 5 4.59 -5.30 17.69
C GLU A 5 4.13 -4.72 19.04
N ARG A 6 4.74 -3.62 19.50
CA ARG A 6 4.42 -2.99 20.80
C ARG A 6 3.02 -2.38 20.86
N VAL A 7 2.49 -1.98 19.72
CA VAL A 7 1.17 -1.33 19.65
C VAL A 7 0.08 -2.30 19.16
N GLY A 8 0.43 -3.56 18.85
CA GLY A 8 -0.51 -4.53 18.28
C GLY A 8 -1.05 -4.11 16.92
N ALA A 9 -0.27 -3.37 16.13
CA ALA A 9 -0.71 -2.94 14.81
C ALA A 9 -0.70 -4.11 13.83
N GLU A 10 -1.69 -4.12 12.94
CA GLU A 10 -1.79 -5.07 11.82
C GLU A 10 -1.52 -4.40 10.46
N VAL A 11 -1.51 -3.07 10.42
CA VAL A 11 -1.34 -2.28 9.19
C VAL A 11 -0.31 -1.17 9.42
N PHE A 12 0.61 -1.03 8.47
CA PHE A 12 1.51 0.11 8.34
C PHE A 12 1.00 1.04 7.24
N VAL A 13 0.65 2.27 7.62
CA VAL A 13 0.09 3.27 6.70
C VAL A 13 1.13 4.37 6.44
N CYS A 14 1.53 4.60 5.19
CA CYS A 14 2.61 5.54 4.87
C CYS A 14 2.39 6.31 3.56
N ALA A 15 3.20 7.35 3.34
CA ALA A 15 3.20 8.10 2.09
C ALA A 15 3.95 7.35 0.99
N LYS A 16 3.57 7.54 -0.28
CA LYS A 16 4.24 6.93 -1.45
C LYS A 16 5.77 7.01 -1.42
N ARG A 17 6.34 8.13 -0.98
CA ARG A 17 7.81 8.35 -0.94
C ARG A 17 8.54 7.46 0.05
N GLU A 18 7.83 6.90 1.02
CA GLU A 18 8.36 6.02 2.07
C GLU A 18 8.32 4.56 1.65
N VAL A 19 7.65 4.26 0.54
CA VAL A 19 7.57 2.91 -0.02
C VAL A 19 8.90 2.57 -0.69
N SER A 20 9.51 1.48 -0.24
CA SER A 20 10.64 0.82 -0.88
C SER A 20 10.47 -0.68 -0.75
N ARG A 21 11.17 -1.46 -1.57
CA ARG A 21 11.13 -2.94 -1.47
C ARG A 21 11.51 -3.41 -0.08
N LYS A 22 12.53 -2.79 0.52
CA LYS A 22 12.94 -3.03 1.90
C LYS A 22 11.80 -2.80 2.91
N VAL A 23 11.06 -1.70 2.79
CA VAL A 23 9.93 -1.39 3.68
C VAL A 23 8.81 -2.43 3.53
N ILE A 24 8.48 -2.82 2.30
CA ILE A 24 7.48 -3.86 2.03
C ILE A 24 7.91 -5.20 2.65
N ASP A 25 9.15 -5.62 2.42
CA ASP A 25 9.66 -6.89 2.95
C ASP A 25 9.74 -6.88 4.48
N ASP A 26 10.16 -5.75 5.07
CA ASP A 26 10.26 -5.59 6.53
C ASP A 26 8.86 -5.60 7.18
N ALA A 27 7.85 -5.03 6.53
CA ALA A 27 6.45 -5.07 6.97
C ALA A 27 5.86 -6.48 6.84
N ARG A 28 6.05 -7.14 5.70
CA ARG A 28 5.58 -8.51 5.45
C ARG A 28 6.18 -9.51 6.44
N ARG A 29 7.49 -9.42 6.73
CA ARG A 29 8.12 -10.27 7.75
C ARG A 29 7.59 -10.04 9.16
N ALA A 30 7.03 -8.85 9.42
CA ALA A 30 6.39 -8.52 10.68
C ALA A 30 4.88 -8.85 10.70
N GLY A 31 4.32 -9.45 9.64
CA GLY A 31 2.90 -9.74 9.54
C GLY A 31 2.01 -8.51 9.33
N LEU A 32 2.57 -7.40 8.85
CA LEU A 32 1.85 -6.15 8.64
C LEU A 32 1.45 -5.98 7.19
N ALA A 33 0.19 -5.60 6.95
CA ALA A 33 -0.23 -5.07 5.65
C ALA A 33 0.33 -3.65 5.44
N VAL A 34 0.64 -3.26 4.20
CA VAL A 34 1.14 -1.93 3.86
C VAL A 34 0.12 -1.14 3.05
N TYR A 35 -0.37 -0.05 3.61
CA TYR A 35 -1.34 0.84 2.96
C TYR A 35 -0.69 2.17 2.61
N VAL A 36 -0.98 2.71 1.43
CA VAL A 36 -0.32 3.91 0.93
C VAL A 36 -1.31 5.03 0.65
N TYR A 37 -1.02 6.21 1.17
CA TYR A 37 -1.73 7.45 0.86
C TYR A 37 -0.83 8.49 0.19
N THR A 38 -1.37 9.49 -0.51
CA THR A 38 -2.68 9.49 -1.18
C THR A 38 -2.41 9.23 -2.66
N LEU A 39 -3.01 8.18 -3.24
CA LEU A 39 -2.78 7.80 -4.64
C LEU A 39 -4.00 8.16 -5.50
N ASN A 40 -4.01 9.39 -6.02
CA ASN A 40 -5.11 9.90 -6.84
C ASN A 40 -4.95 9.61 -8.34
N SER A 41 -3.90 8.88 -8.76
CA SER A 41 -3.71 8.51 -10.16
C SER A 41 -3.50 7.02 -10.34
N VAL A 42 -4.12 6.47 -11.39
CA VAL A 42 -4.00 5.06 -11.78
C VAL A 42 -2.55 4.66 -12.00
N THR A 43 -1.73 5.51 -12.64
CA THR A 43 -0.32 5.20 -12.87
C THR A 43 0.46 5.04 -11.56
N ASN A 44 0.17 5.84 -10.53
CA ASN A 44 0.82 5.69 -9.23
C ASN A 44 0.29 4.48 -8.47
N ALA A 45 -1.03 4.25 -8.52
CA ALA A 45 -1.65 3.06 -7.94
C ALA A 45 -1.05 1.76 -8.53
N ALA A 46 -0.97 1.66 -9.86
CA ALA A 46 -0.38 0.54 -10.56
C ALA A 46 1.06 0.24 -10.10
N LYS A 47 1.91 1.27 -10.03
CA LYS A 47 3.28 1.14 -9.53
C LYS A 47 3.35 0.65 -8.09
N MET A 48 2.45 1.12 -7.21
CA MET A 48 2.44 0.69 -5.82
C MET A 48 1.91 -0.75 -5.67
N ILE A 49 0.90 -1.13 -6.47
CA ILE A 49 0.42 -2.52 -6.55
C ILE A 49 1.55 -3.45 -6.98
N GLU A 50 2.31 -3.09 -8.01
CA GLU A 50 3.49 -3.86 -8.46
C GLU A 50 4.60 -3.93 -7.39
N MET A 51 4.74 -2.88 -6.57
CA MET A 51 5.62 -2.91 -5.40
C MET A 51 5.12 -3.83 -4.28
N GLY A 52 3.88 -4.31 -4.34
CA GLY A 52 3.29 -5.24 -3.40
C GLY A 52 2.68 -4.58 -2.17
N VAL A 53 2.11 -3.39 -2.33
CA VAL A 53 1.26 -2.77 -1.29
C VAL A 53 -0.08 -3.51 -1.20
N ASP A 54 -0.66 -3.56 -0.01
CA ASP A 54 -1.91 -4.28 0.26
C ASP A 54 -3.14 -3.37 0.23
N GLY A 55 -2.95 -2.05 0.31
CA GLY A 55 -4.05 -1.09 0.32
C GLY A 55 -3.68 0.28 -0.23
N ILE A 56 -4.69 0.96 -0.77
CA ILE A 56 -4.57 2.30 -1.37
C ILE A 56 -5.60 3.22 -0.73
N LEU A 57 -5.14 4.40 -0.30
CA LEU A 57 -6.00 5.51 0.09
C LEU A 57 -5.98 6.55 -1.02
N SER A 58 -7.15 6.99 -1.45
CA SER A 58 -7.32 7.88 -2.61
C SER A 58 -8.53 8.80 -2.40
N ASP A 59 -8.37 10.06 -2.79
CA ASP A 59 -9.49 10.99 -2.95
C ASP A 59 -10.28 10.69 -4.24
N SER A 60 -9.66 9.99 -5.19
CA SER A 60 -10.25 9.53 -6.46
C SER A 60 -10.60 8.03 -6.42
N ALA A 61 -11.21 7.57 -5.33
CA ALA A 61 -11.41 6.15 -5.06
C ALA A 61 -12.15 5.39 -6.18
N ASP A 62 -13.18 5.99 -6.79
CA ASP A 62 -13.94 5.36 -7.88
C ASP A 62 -13.07 5.04 -9.11
N GLU A 63 -12.15 5.95 -9.48
CA GLU A 63 -11.22 5.75 -10.59
C GLU A 63 -10.26 4.60 -10.30
N ILE A 64 -9.73 4.54 -9.07
CA ILE A 64 -8.83 3.48 -8.63
C ILE A 64 -9.54 2.13 -8.59
N VAL A 65 -10.76 2.06 -8.04
CA VAL A 65 -11.57 0.84 -8.03
C VAL A 65 -11.88 0.36 -9.45
N HIS A 66 -12.24 1.28 -10.34
CA HIS A 66 -12.48 0.96 -11.74
C HIS A 66 -11.24 0.38 -12.41
N TYR A 67 -10.04 0.88 -12.09
CA TYR A 67 -8.78 0.33 -12.59
C TYR A 67 -8.50 -1.08 -12.03
N VAL A 68 -8.55 -1.26 -10.71
CA VAL A 68 -8.19 -2.53 -10.04
C VAL A 68 -9.15 -3.67 -10.39
N LYS A 69 -10.42 -3.38 -10.68
CA LYS A 69 -11.41 -4.40 -11.07
C LYS A 69 -11.38 -4.77 -12.55
N LYS A 70 -10.54 -4.15 -13.38
CA LYS A 70 -10.43 -4.52 -14.79
C LYS A 70 -9.82 -5.92 -14.93
N PRO A 71 -10.40 -6.80 -15.77
CA PRO A 71 -9.79 -8.10 -16.07
C PRO A 71 -8.37 -7.90 -16.62
N GLY A 72 -7.39 -8.57 -16.03
CA GLY A 72 -5.98 -8.51 -16.46
C GLY A 72 -5.11 -7.46 -15.76
N VAL A 73 -5.66 -6.77 -14.74
CA VAL A 73 -4.89 -6.12 -13.67
C VAL A 73 -4.80 -7.05 -12.46
#